data_AF-A0A534C2B8-F1
#
_entry.id   AF-A0A534C2B8-F1
#
_cell.length_a   1.000
_cell.length_b   1.000
_cell.length_c   1.000
_cell.angle_alpha   90.00
_cell.angle_beta   90.00
_cell.angle_gamma   90.00
#
_symmetry.space_group_name_H-M   'P 1'
#
loop_
_entity.id
_entity.type
_entity.pdbx_description
1 polymer ?
#
loop_
_entity_poly.entity_id
_entity_poly.type
_entity_poly.pdbx_seq_one_letter_code
_entity_poly.pdbx_strand_id
1 'polypeptide(L)'
;MDFGNSDERYQEEILPHVSRTFALTIPQLPPGLRTAVTNAYLLCRIADTIEDEPAVSPEETFQFLERFAAVVSGAKDPAALACALDGRFSDRTLPAERDLVRNLERIVRVTWGLGAQ
;
A
#
# COMPACT_ATOMS: atom_id res chain seq x y z
N MET A 1 4.57 1.86 26.38
CA MET A 1 3.70 1.18 25.39
C MET A 1 3.48 2.20 24.31
N ASP A 2 4.14 2.00 23.17
CA ASP A 2 4.11 2.93 22.04
C ASP A 2 2.74 2.77 21.39
N PHE A 3 1.84 3.73 21.64
CA PHE A 3 0.61 3.82 20.87
C PHE A 3 0.99 4.41 19.52
N GLY A 4 1.52 3.55 18.64
CA GLY A 4 1.84 3.89 17.26
C GLY A 4 0.63 4.54 16.58
N ASN A 5 0.91 5.41 15.62
CA ASN A 5 -0.11 6.09 14.82
C ASN A 5 -1.12 5.04 14.29
N SER A 6 -2.42 5.35 14.28
CA SER A 6 -3.46 4.41 13.81
C SER A 6 -3.16 3.84 12.42
N ASP A 7 -2.41 4.58 11.62
CA ASP A 7 -1.99 4.18 10.28
C ASP A 7 -0.84 3.15 10.31
N GLU A 8 0.13 3.28 11.23
CA GLU A 8 1.19 2.28 11.42
C GLU A 8 0.62 0.95 11.91
N ARG A 9 -0.33 1.02 12.86
CA ARG A 9 -1.03 -0.16 13.36
C ARG A 9 -1.78 -0.89 12.23
N TYR A 10 -2.42 -0.16 11.33
CA TYR A 10 -3.04 -0.76 10.15
C TYR A 10 -2.02 -1.52 9.29
N GLN A 11 -0.83 -0.95 9.04
CA GLN A 11 0.22 -1.63 8.27
C GLN A 11 0.63 -2.97 8.89
N GLU A 12 0.77 -3.00 10.22
CA GLU A 12 1.10 -4.23 10.96
C GLU A 12 -0.02 -5.26 10.87
N GLU A 13 -1.28 -4.82 10.94
CA GLU A 13 -2.46 -5.68 10.84
C GLU A 13 -2.67 -6.24 9.43
N ILE A 14 -2.47 -5.44 8.37
CA ILE A 14 -2.68 -5.88 6.98
C ILE A 14 -1.55 -6.75 6.43
N LEU A 15 -0.30 -6.55 6.89
CA LEU A 15 0.89 -7.21 6.35
C LEU A 15 0.78 -8.75 6.29
N PRO A 16 0.32 -9.47 7.35
CA PRO A 16 0.16 -10.93 7.31
C PRO A 16 -0.85 -11.43 6.28
N HIS A 17 -1.83 -10.58 5.92
CA HIS A 17 -2.87 -10.93 4.95
C HIS A 17 -2.41 -10.78 3.51
N VAL A 18 -1.40 -9.94 3.26
CA VAL A 18 -0.83 -9.73 1.93
C VAL A 18 0.55 -10.36 1.75
N SER A 19 1.18 -10.84 2.82
CA SER A 19 2.48 -11.53 2.76
C SER A 19 2.78 -12.44 3.96
N ARG A 20 2.83 -13.75 3.71
CA ARG A 20 3.23 -14.73 4.74
C ARG A 20 4.71 -14.62 5.11
N THR A 21 5.58 -14.41 4.13
CA THR A 21 7.04 -14.40 4.35
C THR A 21 7.48 -13.10 5.02
N PHE A 22 7.05 -11.94 4.51
CA PHE A 22 7.46 -10.65 5.08
C PHE A 22 6.86 -10.39 6.46
N ALA A 23 5.69 -10.95 6.76
CA ALA A 23 5.14 -10.92 8.12
C ALA A 23 6.01 -11.66 9.14
N LEU A 24 6.84 -12.62 8.73
CA LEU A 24 7.78 -13.31 9.61
C LEU A 24 9.15 -12.62 9.68
N THR A 25 9.60 -12.01 8.58
CA THR A 25 10.95 -11.44 8.50
C THR A 25 11.03 -9.98 8.94
N ILE A 26 10.01 -9.15 8.66
CA ILE A 26 10.02 -7.73 9.04
C ILE A 26 10.07 -7.54 10.57
N PRO A 27 9.34 -8.30 11.41
CA PRO A 27 9.47 -8.18 12.86
C PRO A 27 10.87 -8.48 13.41
N GLN A 28 11.74 -9.15 12.63
CA GLN A 28 13.12 -9.43 13.02
C GLN A 28 14.08 -8.27 12.75
N LEU A 29 13.63 -7.24 12.02
CA LEU A 29 14.43 -6.04 11.77
C LEU A 29 14.62 -5.23 13.06
N PRO A 30 15.69 -4.42 13.15
CA PRO A 30 15.85 -3.41 14.18
C PRO A 30 14.60 -2.52 14.27
N PRO A 31 14.17 -2.09 15.47
CA PRO A 31 12.93 -1.32 15.65
C PRO A 31 12.80 -0.12 14.71
N GLY A 32 13.89 0.64 14.48
CA GLY A 32 13.88 1.81 13.59
C GLY A 32 13.68 1.50 12.09
N LEU A 33 13.77 0.24 11.66
CA LEU A 33 13.58 -0.15 10.25
C LEU A 33 12.24 -0.82 9.98
N ARG A 34 11.54 -1.32 11.03
CA ARG A 34 10.33 -2.13 10.86
C ARG A 34 9.23 -1.35 10.12
N THR A 35 8.96 -0.13 10.56
CA THR A 35 7.92 0.72 9.96
C THR A 35 8.25 1.07 8.51
N ALA A 36 9.48 1.52 8.25
CA ALA A 36 9.91 1.91 6.90
C ALA A 36 9.88 0.74 5.92
N VAL A 37 10.36 -0.43 6.32
CA VAL A 37 10.35 -1.62 5.45
C VAL A 37 8.94 -2.17 5.26
N THR A 38 8.09 -2.15 6.29
CA THR A 38 6.67 -2.52 6.14
C THR A 38 5.97 -1.60 5.15
N ASN A 39 6.14 -0.28 5.31
CA ASN A 39 5.55 0.72 4.42
C ASN A 39 5.99 0.52 2.96
N ALA A 40 7.30 0.39 2.73
CA ALA A 40 7.85 0.15 1.40
C ALA A 40 7.30 -1.13 0.77
N TYR A 41 7.20 -2.21 1.55
CA TYR A 41 6.63 -3.47 1.07
C TYR A 41 5.16 -3.31 0.66
N LEU A 42 4.35 -2.64 1.48
CA LEU A 42 2.93 -2.43 1.19
C LEU A 42 2.72 -1.56 -0.05
N LEU A 43 3.56 -0.55 -0.27
CA LEU A 43 3.56 0.24 -1.51
C LEU A 43 3.86 -0.62 -2.73
N CYS A 44 4.88 -1.47 -2.67
CA CYS A 44 5.18 -2.42 -3.74
C CYS A 44 4.01 -3.37 -3.97
N ARG A 45 3.36 -3.88 -2.91
CA ARG A 45 2.23 -4.78 -3.05
C ARG A 45 1.01 -4.13 -3.70
N ILE A 46 0.78 -2.83 -3.47
CA ILE A 46 -0.23 -2.05 -4.18
C ILE A 46 0.11 -1.95 -5.67
N ALA A 47 1.38 -1.67 -6.01
CA ALA A 47 1.82 -1.64 -7.40
C ALA A 47 1.61 -3.00 -8.09
N ASP A 48 2.01 -4.11 -7.45
CA ASP A 48 1.76 -5.48 -7.95
C ASP A 48 0.25 -5.72 -8.17
N THR A 49 -0.60 -5.27 -7.25
CA THR A 49 -2.06 -5.42 -7.37
C THR A 49 -2.61 -4.69 -8.59
N ILE A 50 -2.05 -3.53 -8.95
CA ILE A 50 -2.42 -2.77 -10.15
C ILE A 50 -1.93 -3.49 -11.41
N GLU A 51 -0.72 -4.03 -11.39
CA GLU A 51 -0.10 -4.74 -12.52
C GLU A 51 -0.78 -6.09 -12.82
N ASP A 52 -1.17 -6.82 -11.78
CA ASP A 52 -1.76 -8.17 -11.88
C ASP A 52 -3.27 -8.14 -12.17
N GLU A 53 -3.93 -6.98 -12.18
CA GLU A 53 -5.38 -6.87 -12.38
C GLU A 53 -5.77 -7.15 -13.84
N PRO A 54 -6.44 -8.27 -14.15
CA PRO A 54 -6.74 -8.65 -15.53
C PRO A 54 -7.79 -7.78 -16.21
N ALA A 55 -8.61 -7.06 -15.45
CA ALA A 55 -9.63 -6.15 -15.99
C ALA A 55 -9.07 -4.79 -16.44
N VAL A 56 -7.78 -4.52 -16.17
CA VAL A 56 -7.11 -3.26 -16.54
C VAL A 56 -6.22 -3.52 -17.76
N SER A 57 -6.37 -2.72 -18.81
CA SER A 57 -5.50 -2.82 -19.99
C SER A 57 -4.07 -2.34 -19.68
N PRO A 58 -3.03 -2.76 -20.44
CA PRO A 58 -1.65 -2.31 -20.19
C PRO A 58 -1.47 -0.78 -20.17
N GLU A 59 -2.22 -0.08 -21.02
CA GLU A 59 -2.24 1.39 -21.07
C GLU A 59 -2.86 1.97 -19.78
N GLU A 60 -3.98 1.42 -19.31
CA GLU A 60 -4.60 1.84 -18.05
C GLU A 60 -3.70 1.50 -16.85
N THR A 61 -3.03 0.34 -16.84
CA THR A 61 -2.06 -0.04 -15.80
C THR A 61 -0.96 1.01 -15.69
N PHE A 62 -0.37 1.41 -16.83
CA PHE A 62 0.65 2.46 -16.86
C PHE A 62 0.12 3.78 -16.27
N GLN A 63 -1.07 4.22 -16.70
CA GLN A 63 -1.69 5.45 -16.18
C GLN A 63 -1.99 5.37 -14.67
N PHE A 64 -2.42 4.22 -14.17
CA PHE A 64 -2.64 4.00 -12.74
C PHE A 64 -1.33 4.01 -11.95
N LEU A 65 -0.26 3.41 -12.46
CA LEU A 65 1.07 3.42 -11.83
C LEU A 65 1.68 4.83 -11.82
N GLU A 66 1.52 5.63 -12.87
CA GLU A 66 1.93 7.04 -12.88
C GLU A 66 1.17 7.86 -11.83
N ARG A 67 -0.16 7.66 -11.75
CA ARG A 67 -0.98 8.28 -10.70
C ARG A 67 -0.56 7.83 -9.32
N PHE A 68 -0.25 6.55 -9.14
CA PHE A 68 0.22 5.98 -7.88
C PHE A 68 1.55 6.61 -7.46
N ALA A 69 2.52 6.72 -8.37
CA ALA A 69 3.79 7.41 -8.09
C ALA A 69 3.57 8.88 -7.69
N ALA A 70 2.66 9.58 -8.36
CA ALA A 70 2.29 10.96 -8.02
C ALA A 70 1.57 11.08 -6.66
N VAL A 71 0.80 10.07 -6.25
CA VAL A 71 0.21 10.00 -4.91
C VAL A 71 1.31 9.76 -3.88
N VAL A 72 2.22 8.80 -4.09
CA VAL A 72 3.32 8.52 -3.16
C VAL A 72 4.21 9.75 -2.95
N SER A 73 4.43 10.58 -3.98
CA SER A 73 5.17 11.84 -3.86
C SER A 73 4.38 13.02 -3.27
N GLY A 74 3.10 12.82 -2.92
CA GLY A 74 2.23 13.86 -2.35
C GLY A 74 1.68 14.86 -3.39
N ALA A 75 1.84 14.59 -4.68
CA ALA A 75 1.38 15.48 -5.76
C ALA A 75 -0.09 15.24 -6.18
N LYS A 76 -0.69 14.11 -5.79
CA LYS A 76 -2.09 13.76 -6.09
C LYS A 76 -2.81 13.20 -4.87
N ASP A 77 -4.14 13.28 -4.89
CA ASP A 77 -5.01 12.76 -3.84
C ASP A 77 -5.06 11.21 -3.84
N PRO A 78 -4.68 10.55 -2.73
CA PRO A 78 -4.81 9.10 -2.59
C PRO A 78 -6.25 8.60 -2.66
N ALA A 79 -7.23 9.35 -2.14
CA ALA A 79 -8.62 8.89 -2.08
C ALA A 79 -9.23 8.78 -3.50
N ALA A 80 -8.95 9.76 -4.36
CA ALA A 80 -9.35 9.72 -5.77
C ALA A 80 -8.73 8.54 -6.53
N LEU A 81 -7.49 8.14 -6.21
CA LEU A 81 -6.87 6.96 -6.81
C LEU A 81 -7.50 5.66 -6.29
N ALA A 82 -7.67 5.52 -4.99
CA ALA A 82 -8.27 4.34 -4.38
C ALA A 82 -9.69 4.09 -4.91
N CYS A 83 -10.52 5.13 -5.03
CA CYS A 83 -11.86 5.04 -5.61
C CYS A 83 -11.83 4.58 -7.09
N ALA A 84 -10.91 5.12 -7.88
CA ALA A 84 -10.77 4.76 -9.29
C ALA A 84 -10.31 3.29 -9.47
N LEU A 85 -9.44 2.79 -8.59
CA LEU A 85 -8.98 1.39 -8.61
C LEU A 85 -10.07 0.42 -8.12
N ASP A 86 -10.81 0.76 -7.05
CA ASP A 86 -11.86 -0.11 -6.51
C ASP A 86 -12.96 -0.40 -7.56
N GLY A 87 -13.25 0.57 -8.43
CA GLY A 87 -14.18 0.40 -9.56
C GLY A 87 -13.66 -0.47 -10.71
N ARG A 88 -12.40 -0.91 -10.70
CA ARG A 88 -11.78 -1.74 -11.74
C ARG A 88 -11.48 -3.18 -11.32
N PHE A 89 -11.39 -3.45 -10.02
CA PHE A 89 -11.01 -4.75 -9.50
C PHE A 89 -12.01 -5.87 -9.84
N SER A 90 -11.54 -6.90 -10.54
CA SER A 90 -12.29 -8.12 -10.85
C SER A 90 -12.28 -9.12 -9.68
N ASP A 91 -13.12 -10.15 -9.72
CA ASP A 91 -13.18 -11.18 -8.66
C ASP A 91 -11.84 -11.92 -8.41
N ARG A 92 -10.83 -11.69 -9.24
CA ARG A 92 -9.47 -12.21 -9.08
C ARG A 92 -8.61 -11.42 -8.08
N THR A 93 -8.92 -10.15 -7.82
CA THR A 93 -8.23 -9.36 -6.79
C THR A 93 -8.62 -9.87 -5.39
N LEU A 94 -7.65 -10.21 -4.56
CA LEU A 94 -7.93 -10.80 -3.26
C LEU A 94 -8.57 -9.77 -2.31
N PRO A 95 -9.43 -10.21 -1.36
CA PRO A 95 -10.07 -9.28 -0.41
C PRO A 95 -9.07 -8.42 0.38
N ALA A 96 -7.92 -8.98 0.77
CA ALA A 96 -6.88 -8.26 1.49
C ALA A 96 -6.18 -7.19 0.64
N GLU A 97 -6.00 -7.44 -0.66
CA GLU A 97 -5.41 -6.48 -1.59
C GLU A 97 -6.37 -5.33 -1.87
N ARG A 98 -7.67 -5.64 -2.02
CA ARG A 98 -8.72 -4.63 -2.12
C ARG A 98 -8.77 -3.76 -0.87
N ASP A 99 -8.69 -4.35 0.32
CA ASP A 99 -8.62 -3.61 1.58
C ASP A 99 -7.39 -2.71 1.65
N LEU A 100 -6.22 -3.24 1.25
CA LEU A 100 -4.98 -2.49 1.18
C LEU A 100 -5.09 -1.26 0.27
N VAL A 101 -5.67 -1.42 -0.93
CA VAL A 101 -5.87 -0.31 -1.87
C VAL A 101 -6.89 0.70 -1.36
N ARG A 102 -7.98 0.25 -0.73
CA ARG A 102 -8.98 1.14 -0.11
C ARG A 102 -8.39 2.00 1.00
N ASN A 103 -7.40 1.46 1.71
CA ASN A 103 -6.68 2.16 2.76
C ASN A 103 -5.36 2.79 2.28
N LEU A 104 -5.19 3.00 0.97
CA LEU A 104 -3.99 3.62 0.38
C LEU A 104 -3.57 4.91 1.08
N GLU A 105 -4.54 5.75 1.46
CA GLU A 105 -4.29 7.01 2.17
C GLU A 105 -3.49 6.79 3.48
N ARG A 106 -3.80 5.74 4.25
CA ARG A 106 -3.09 5.41 5.48
C ARG A 106 -1.63 5.05 5.20
N ILE A 107 -1.39 4.28 4.13
CA ILE A 107 -0.05 3.85 3.73
C ILE A 107 0.81 5.06 3.35
N VAL A 108 0.29 5.96 2.49
CA VAL A 108 1.08 7.10 2.03
C VAL A 108 1.28 8.18 3.10
N ARG A 109 0.35 8.31 4.07
CA ARG A 109 0.56 9.15 5.25
C ARG A 109 1.76 8.70 6.09
N VAL A 110 1.94 7.38 6.25
CA VAL A 110 3.15 6.85 6.90
C VAL A 110 4.39 7.18 6.07
N THR A 111 4.33 7.02 4.75
CA THR A 111 5.45 7.39 3.84
C THR A 111 5.86 8.85 4.01
N TRP A 112 4.91 9.78 4.02
CA TRP A 112 5.19 11.21 4.19
C TRP A 112 5.73 11.54 5.60
N GLY A 113 5.28 10.80 6.62
CA GLY A 113 5.82 10.92 7.99
C GLY A 113 7.25 10.43 8.15
N LEU A 114 7.70 9.47 7.34
CA LEU A 114 9.09 8.97 7.35
C LEU A 114 10.08 9.98 6.74
N GLY A 115 9.65 10.79 5.77
CA GLY A 115 10.50 11.82 5.15
C GLY A 115 10.64 13.11 5.95
N ALA A 116 9.91 13.26 7.05
CA ALA A 116 9.89 14.45 7.90
C ALA A 116 10.80 14.36 9.14
N GLN A 117 11.67 13.34 9.23
CA GLN A 117 12.58 13.10 10.36
C GLN A 117 13.99 13.62 10.12
#